data_AF-A0A252EKB9-F1
#
_entry.id   AF-A0A252EKB9-F1
#
_cell.length_a   1.000
_cell.length_b   1.000
_cell.length_c   1.000
_cell.angle_alpha   90.00
_cell.angle_beta   90.00
_cell.angle_gamma   90.00
#
_symmetry.space_group_name_H-M   'P 1'
#
loop_
_entity.id
_entity.type
_entity.pdbx_description
1 polymer ?
#
loop_
_entity_poly.entity_id
_entity_poly.type
_entity_poly.pdbx_seq_one_letter_code
_entity_poly.pdbx_strand_id
1 'polypeptide(L)'
;MKQIFQRTMQAALMVSTLGMLAGCQTPHHEDRSTQRVRPLRMPNPATLYCTKKGGTLTTQHDDQKGQVNFCHLPDGTVMEEWALFRRDNPKPPVQ
;
A
#
# COMPACT_ATOMS: atom_id res chain seq x y z
N MET A 1 -11.17 -10.62 -64.73
CA MET A 1 -12.27 -10.80 -63.75
C MET A 1 -11.78 -11.26 -62.37
N LYS A 2 -10.97 -12.31 -62.23
CA LYS A 2 -10.45 -12.77 -60.91
C LYS A 2 -9.58 -11.75 -60.15
N GLN A 3 -8.77 -10.95 -60.85
CA GLN A 3 -7.87 -9.95 -60.24
C GLN A 3 -8.57 -8.68 -59.74
N ILE A 4 -9.78 -8.37 -60.20
CA ILE A 4 -10.59 -7.26 -59.67
C ILE A 4 -11.26 -7.70 -58.36
N PHE A 5 -11.79 -8.92 -58.32
CA PHE A 5 -12.40 -9.53 -57.14
C PHE A 5 -11.40 -9.71 -55.98
N GLN A 6 -10.14 -10.02 -56.30
CA GLN A 6 -9.09 -10.21 -55.30
C GLN A 6 -8.61 -8.88 -54.69
N ARG A 7 -8.58 -7.79 -55.47
CA ARG A 7 -8.25 -6.44 -54.99
C ARG A 7 -9.38 -5.86 -54.12
N THR A 8 -10.64 -6.12 -54.45
CA THR A 8 -11.78 -5.69 -53.62
C THR A 8 -11.86 -6.47 -52.31
N MET A 9 -11.49 -7.75 -52.28
CA MET A 9 -11.45 -8.55 -51.05
C MET A 9 -10.28 -8.18 -50.12
N GLN A 10 -9.12 -7.81 -50.67
CA GLN A 10 -8.01 -7.26 -49.85
C GLN A 10 -8.30 -5.84 -49.34
N ALA A 11 -8.98 -4.99 -50.14
CA ALA A 11 -9.41 -3.68 -49.67
C ALA A 11 -10.49 -3.77 -48.57
N ALA A 12 -11.40 -4.76 -48.65
CA ALA A 12 -12.40 -5.00 -47.62
C ALA A 12 -11.82 -5.52 -46.29
N LEU A 13 -10.66 -6.20 -46.33
CA LEU A 13 -9.97 -6.68 -45.12
C LEU A 13 -9.16 -5.58 -44.40
N MET A 14 -8.83 -4.47 -45.07
CA MET A 14 -8.08 -3.35 -44.46
C MET A 14 -8.95 -2.19 -43.95
N VAL A 15 -10.27 -2.22 -44.17
CA VAL A 15 -11.21 -1.18 -43.69
C VAL A 15 -11.89 -1.57 -42.37
N SER A 16 -11.68 -2.79 -41.87
CA SER A 16 -12.36 -3.33 -40.68
C SER A 16 -11.56 -3.22 -39.36
N THR A 17 -10.41 -2.53 -39.34
CA THR A 17 -9.58 -2.38 -38.12
C THR A 17 -9.67 -1.00 -37.46
N LEU A 18 -10.64 -0.16 -37.84
CA LEU A 18 -10.81 1.15 -37.21
C LEU A 18 -12.25 1.36 -36.72
N GLY A 19 -12.58 0.73 -35.60
CA GLY A 19 -13.73 1.16 -34.81
C GLY A 19 -14.44 0.01 -34.10
N MET A 20 -14.00 -0.32 -32.88
CA MET A 20 -14.86 -0.78 -31.78
C MET A 20 -14.06 -0.79 -30.46
N LEU A 21 -13.79 0.38 -29.88
CA LEU A 21 -13.61 0.54 -28.43
C LEU A 21 -14.13 1.92 -28.00
N ALA A 22 -15.36 2.27 -28.40
CA ALA A 22 -16.11 3.34 -27.75
C ALA A 22 -16.99 2.70 -26.66
N GLY A 23 -16.35 2.24 -25.58
CA GLY A 23 -17.06 1.87 -24.36
C GLY A 23 -17.58 3.14 -23.70
N CYS A 24 -18.90 3.35 -23.71
CA CYS A 24 -19.53 4.34 -22.86
C CYS A 24 -19.48 3.83 -21.42
N GLN A 25 -18.41 4.15 -20.70
CA GLN A 25 -18.48 4.17 -19.25
C GLN A 25 -19.23 5.45 -18.87
N THR A 26 -20.54 5.33 -18.62
CA THR A 26 -21.25 6.32 -17.82
C THR A 26 -20.48 6.44 -16.51
N PRO A 27 -19.93 7.62 -16.14
CA PRO A 27 -19.53 7.80 -14.77
C PRO A 27 -20.82 7.67 -13.99
N HIS A 28 -21.00 6.53 -13.31
CA HIS A 28 -21.93 6.45 -12.20
C HIS A 28 -21.46 7.53 -11.24
N HIS A 29 -22.08 8.71 -11.34
CA HIS A 29 -22.23 9.62 -10.23
C HIS A 29 -23.17 8.91 -9.26
N GLU A 30 -22.67 7.82 -8.68
CA GLU A 30 -23.21 7.31 -7.45
C GLU A 30 -22.79 8.35 -6.44
N ASP A 31 -23.80 9.08 -5.99
CA ASP A 31 -23.78 10.00 -4.87
C ASP A 31 -23.36 9.22 -3.62
N ARG A 32 -22.08 8.88 -3.54
CA ARG A 32 -21.45 8.34 -2.35
C ARG A 32 -20.63 9.49 -1.80
N SER A 33 -21.27 10.23 -0.90
CA SER A 33 -20.61 10.85 0.24
C SER A 33 -19.87 9.78 1.07
N THR A 34 -18.89 9.10 0.48
CA THR A 34 -17.68 8.73 1.18
C THR A 34 -16.75 9.88 0.91
N GLN A 35 -16.78 10.86 1.81
CA GLN A 35 -15.59 11.63 2.10
C GLN A 35 -14.40 10.68 1.98
N ARG A 36 -13.52 10.93 1.00
CA ARG A 36 -12.33 10.12 0.77
C ARG A 36 -11.55 10.13 2.08
N VAL A 37 -11.78 9.13 2.93
CA VAL A 37 -11.06 8.97 4.19
C VAL A 37 -9.63 8.72 3.76
N ARG A 38 -8.82 9.78 3.76
CA ARG A 38 -7.38 9.63 3.61
C ARG A 38 -6.97 8.68 4.72
N PRO A 39 -6.37 7.52 4.41
CA PRO A 39 -5.89 6.63 5.45
C PRO A 39 -4.98 7.45 6.35
N LEU A 40 -5.36 7.61 7.62
CA LEU A 40 -4.50 8.25 8.61
C LEU A 40 -3.33 7.30 8.80
N ARG A 41 -2.21 7.58 8.14
CA ARG A 41 -0.98 6.82 8.32
C ARG A 41 -0.29 7.31 9.58
N MET A 42 -0.85 6.95 10.73
CA MET A 42 -0.23 7.21 12.03
C MET A 42 1.03 6.35 12.16
N PRO A 43 2.18 6.92 12.55
CA PRO A 43 3.36 6.13 12.88
C PRO A 43 3.05 5.12 13.98
N ASN A 44 3.71 3.96 13.96
CA ASN A 44 3.68 3.04 15.10
C ASN A 44 4.23 3.77 16.34
N PRO A 45 3.48 3.84 17.46
CA PRO A 45 3.90 4.57 18.66
C PRO A 45 5.21 4.04 19.25
N ALA A 46 5.46 2.73 19.17
CA ALA A 46 6.70 2.12 19.67
C ALA A 46 7.91 2.55 18.82
N THR A 47 7.75 2.55 17.49
CA THR A 47 8.75 3.04 16.52
C THR A 47 9.08 4.51 16.77
N LEU A 48 8.06 5.36 16.93
CA LEU A 48 8.25 6.78 17.24
C LEU A 48 8.92 6.99 18.60
N TYR A 49 8.61 6.13 19.57
CA TYR A 49 9.22 6.23 20.89
C TYR A 49 10.71 5.87 20.86
N CYS A 50 11.10 4.83 20.12
CA CYS A 50 12.51 4.48 19.92
C CYS A 50 13.31 5.68 19.38
N THR A 51 12.82 6.32 18.32
CA THR A 51 13.51 7.49 17.72
C THR A 51 13.51 8.69 18.67
N LYS A 52 12.42 8.91 19.43
CA LYS A 52 12.37 9.95 20.47
C LYS A 52 13.41 9.76 21.58
N LYS A 53 13.78 8.51 21.88
CA LYS A 53 14.85 8.17 22.84
C LYS A 53 16.26 8.29 22.24
N GLY A 54 16.38 8.75 20.99
CA GLY A 54 17.63 8.84 20.26
C GLY A 54 18.12 7.50 19.71
N GLY A 55 17.27 6.47 19.73
CA GLY A 55 17.62 5.14 19.23
C GLY A 55 17.41 4.97 17.73
N THR A 56 17.97 3.89 17.20
CA THR A 56 17.78 3.45 15.81
C THR A 56 17.04 2.10 15.77
N LEU A 57 16.36 1.81 14.66
CA LEU A 57 15.56 0.60 14.51
C LEU A 57 16.22 -0.40 13.57
N THR A 58 16.14 -1.68 13.92
CA THR A 58 16.42 -2.80 13.02
C THR A 58 15.26 -3.77 13.00
N THR A 59 14.82 -4.16 11.81
CA THR A 59 13.77 -5.17 11.63
C THR A 59 14.38 -6.56 11.52
N GLN A 60 13.80 -7.52 12.19
CA GLN A 60 14.13 -8.94 12.13
C GLN A 60 12.88 -9.74 11.78
N HIS A 61 13.06 -10.88 11.10
CA HIS A 61 11.97 -11.82 10.87
C HIS A 61 11.92 -12.84 12.01
N ASP A 62 10.74 -13.07 12.54
CA ASP A 62 10.41 -14.07 13.55
C ASP A 62 9.30 -14.96 12.96
N ASP A 63 9.54 -16.27 12.92
CA ASP A 63 8.63 -17.22 12.27
C ASP A 63 7.23 -17.27 12.93
N GLN A 64 7.10 -16.84 14.19
CA GLN A 64 5.84 -16.81 14.92
C GLN A 64 5.19 -15.42 14.94
N LYS A 65 5.99 -14.36 14.95
CA LYS A 65 5.53 -12.97 15.14
C LYS A 65 5.61 -12.12 13.87
N GLY A 66 6.17 -12.65 12.79
CA GLY A 66 6.43 -11.91 11.56
C GLY A 66 7.59 -10.93 11.73
N GLN A 67 7.43 -9.69 11.25
CA GLN A 67 8.48 -8.68 11.40
C GLN A 67 8.47 -8.09 12.81
N VAL A 68 9.60 -8.20 13.50
CA VAL A 68 9.84 -7.65 14.83
C VAL A 68 10.89 -6.55 14.73
N ASN A 69 10.60 -5.39 15.33
CA ASN A 69 11.53 -4.27 15.36
C ASN A 69 12.27 -4.21 16.69
N PHE A 70 13.59 -4.03 16.63
CA PHE A 70 14.47 -3.81 17.77
C PHE A 70 14.97 -2.37 17.76
N CYS A 71 14.92 -1.73 18.93
CA CYS A 71 15.48 -0.41 19.18
C CYS A 71 16.89 -0.54 19.76
N HIS A 72 17.86 0.11 19.12
CA HIS A 72 19.24 0.28 19.58
C HIS A 72 19.35 1.66 20.23
N LEU A 73 19.48 1.71 21.55
CA LEU A 73 19.53 2.94 22.33
C LEU A 73 20.97 3.50 22.40
N PRO A 74 21.14 4.82 22.66
CA PRO A 74 22.46 5.45 22.75
C PRO A 74 23.37 4.91 23.86
N ASP A 75 22.79 4.28 24.89
CA ASP A 75 23.51 3.64 25.99
C ASP A 75 24.02 2.22 25.64
N GLY A 76 23.76 1.76 24.41
CA GLY A 76 24.10 0.43 23.92
C GLY A 76 23.03 -0.64 24.21
N THR A 77 21.94 -0.29 24.90
CA THR A 77 20.83 -1.23 25.13
C THR A 77 20.13 -1.55 23.83
N VAL A 78 19.93 -2.83 23.54
CA VAL A 78 19.12 -3.31 22.41
C VAL A 78 17.91 -4.07 22.95
N MET A 79 16.71 -3.67 22.56
CA MET A 79 15.49 -4.36 22.98
C MET A 79 14.35 -4.17 21.98
N GLU A 80 13.36 -5.07 22.01
CA GLU A 80 12.17 -5.02 21.16
C GLU A 80 11.38 -3.71 21.38
N GLU A 81 10.89 -3.08 20.30
CA GLU A 81 10.33 -1.72 20.36
C GLU A 81 9.11 -1.62 21.28
N TRP A 82 8.23 -2.64 21.29
CA TRP A 82 7.07 -2.65 22.17
C TRP A 82 7.42 -2.95 23.62
N ALA A 83 8.48 -3.75 23.87
CA ALA A 83 9.01 -3.94 25.21
C ALA A 83 9.53 -2.61 25.79
N LEU A 84 10.29 -1.84 25.01
CA LEU A 84 10.72 -0.50 25.38
C LEU A 84 9.52 0.42 25.68
N PHE A 85 8.54 0.45 24.76
CA PHE A 85 7.36 1.32 24.89
C PHE A 85 6.55 0.99 26.15
N ARG A 86 6.26 -0.30 26.42
CA ARG A 86 5.47 -0.71 27.60
C ARG A 86 6.22 -0.51 28.92
N ARG A 87 7.54 -0.72 28.95
CA ARG A 87 8.37 -0.50 30.14
C ARG A 87 8.28 0.95 30.61
N ASP A 88 8.37 1.89 29.67
CA ASP A 88 8.40 3.32 29.98
C ASP A 88 6.99 3.95 30.07
N ASN A 89 5.95 3.21 29.66
CA ASN A 89 4.55 3.64 29.70
C ASN A 89 3.69 2.56 30.41
N PRO A 90 3.92 2.30 31.71
CA PRO A 90 3.16 1.30 32.45
C PRO A 90 1.68 1.69 32.52
N LYS A 91 0.78 0.71 32.41
CA LYS A 91 -0.64 0.94 32.67
C LYS A 91 -0.81 1.31 34.15
N PRO A 92 -1.66 2.31 34.48
CA PRO A 92 -2.03 2.55 35.87
C PRO A 92 -2.57 1.26 36.51
N PRO A 93 -2.34 1.05 37.83
CA PRO A 93 -2.96 -0.06 38.54
C PRO A 93 -4.48 -0.03 38.32
N VAL A 94 -5.04 -1.16 37.90
CA VAL A 94 -6.48 -1.36 37.88
C VAL A 94 -6.92 -1.40 39.35
N GLN A 95 -7.74 -0.42 39.75
CA GLN A 95 -8.39 -0.38 41.06
C GLN A 95 -9.62 -1.29 41.05
#